data_AF-A0A817D4Z4-F1
#
_entry.id   AF-A0A817D4Z4-F1
#
_cell.length_a   1.000
_cell.length_b   1.000
_cell.length_c   1.000
_cell.angle_alpha   90.00
_cell.angle_beta   90.00
_cell.angle_gamma   90.00
#
_symmetry.space_group_name_H-M   'P 1'
#
loop_
_entity.id
_entity.type
_entity.pdbx_description
1 polymer ?
#
loop_
_entity_poly.entity_id
_entity_poly.type
_entity_poly.pdbx_seq_one_letter_code
_entity_poly.pdbx_strand_id
1 'polypeptide(L)' 'MSSISPSCQTLKDEYDACFNSWFSEHYLKGDTTVDMCTNLFKKYQACIKEAIREHKITLWELENEPTTKKN' A
#
# COMPACT_ATOMS: atom_id res chain seq x y z
N MET A 1 2.14 13.32 5.87
CA MET A 1 3.34 13.15 5.04
C MET A 1 2.89 12.88 3.62
N SER A 2 3.44 13.54 2.61
CA SER A 2 2.94 13.40 1.24
C SER A 2 3.31 12.05 0.63
N SER A 3 2.44 11.56 -0.25
CA SER A 3 2.70 10.42 -1.13
C SER A 3 3.78 10.77 -2.18
N ILE A 4 4.37 9.74 -2.79
CA ILE A 4 5.33 9.87 -3.90
C ILE A 4 4.74 10.57 -5.12
N SER A 5 3.45 10.32 -5.37
CA SER A 5 2.65 10.99 -6.40
C SER A 5 1.39 11.57 -5.77
N PRO A 6 1.00 12.82 -6.12
CA PRO A 6 -0.23 13.44 -5.65
C PRO A 6 -1.48 12.61 -5.94
N SER A 7 -1.48 11.82 -7.02
CA SER A 7 -2.63 10.97 -7.40
C SER A 7 -2.92 9.85 -6.37
N CYS A 8 -1.92 9.44 -5.60
CA CYS A 8 -2.07 8.42 -4.56
C CYS A 8 -2.34 9.01 -3.17
N GLN A 9 -2.44 10.33 -3.02
CA GLN A 9 -2.53 10.99 -1.71
C GLN A 9 -3.79 10.57 -0.94
N THR A 10 -4.97 10.62 -1.57
CA THR A 10 -6.22 10.21 -0.91
C THR A 10 -6.19 8.74 -0.47
N LEU A 11 -5.69 7.85 -1.33
CA LEU A 11 -5.55 6.42 -1.00
C LEU A 11 -4.56 6.18 0.15
N LYS A 12 -3.49 6.99 0.21
CA LYS A 12 -2.54 6.97 1.31
C LYS A 12 -3.21 7.36 2.62
N ASP A 13 -3.93 8.47 2.63
CA ASP A 13 -4.55 8.99 3.86
C ASP A 13 -5.60 8.01 4.41
N GLU A 14 -6.40 7.40 3.54
CA GLU A 14 -7.36 6.35 3.93
C GLU A 14 -6.66 5.10 4.50
N TYR A 15 -5.61 4.63 3.82
CA TYR A 15 -4.85 3.46 4.28
C TYR A 15 -4.14 3.72 5.61
N ASP A 16 -3.45 4.86 5.74
CA ASP A 16 -2.71 5.23 6.96
C ASP A 16 -3.67 5.36 8.16
N ALA A 17 -4.85 5.97 7.97
CA ALA A 17 -5.87 6.06 9.01
C ALA A 17 -6.34 4.67 9.45
N CYS A 18 -6.66 3.77 8.50
CA CYS A 18 -7.03 2.40 8.79
C CYS A 18 -5.92 1.65 9.54
N PHE A 19 -4.69 1.73 9.03
CA PHE A 19 -3.54 1.03 9.59
C PHE A 19 -3.26 1.48 11.03
N ASN A 20 -3.34 2.78 11.32
CA ASN A 20 -3.11 3.30 12.67
C ASN A 20 -4.16 2.80 13.68
N SER A 21 -5.43 2.73 13.27
CA SER A 21 -6.49 2.13 14.08
C SER A 21 -6.25 0.64 14.30
N TRP A 22 -6.00 -0.12 13.22
CA TRP A 22 -5.69 -1.55 13.33
C TRP A 22 -4.47 -1.83 14.21
N PHE A 23 -3.40 -1.06 14.03
CA PHE A 23 -2.15 -1.22 14.77
C PHE A 23 -2.37 -1.01 16.27
N SER A 24 -3.10 0.05 16.64
CA SER A 24 -3.36 0.40 18.05
C SER A 24 -4.38 -0.53 18.71
N GLU A 25 -5.41 -0.94 17.97
CA GLU A 25 -6.55 -1.65 18.54
C GLU A 25 -6.41 -3.17 18.52
N HIS A 26 -5.66 -3.73 17.56
CA HIS A 26 -5.49 -5.16 17.35
C HIS A 26 -4.03 -5.59 17.52
N TYR A 27 -3.13 -5.08 16.67
CA TYR A 27 -1.75 -5.58 16.59
C TYR A 27 -1.01 -5.45 17.93
N LEU A 28 -1.02 -4.26 18.55
CA LEU A 28 -0.37 -4.03 19.85
C LEU A 28 -0.98 -4.82 21.01
N LYS A 29 -2.23 -5.31 20.85
CA LYS A 29 -2.90 -6.17 21.83
C LYS A 29 -2.70 -7.66 21.55
N GLY A 30 -1.93 -8.01 20.52
CA GLY A 30 -1.63 -9.39 20.13
C GLY A 30 -2.66 -10.03 19.21
N ASP A 31 -3.67 -9.29 18.75
CA ASP A 31 -4.60 -9.78 17.72
C ASP A 31 -4.09 -9.40 16.34
N THR A 32 -3.57 -10.37 15.61
CA THR A 32 -3.08 -10.19 14.23
C THR A 32 -3.97 -10.84 13.19
N THR A 33 -5.14 -11.35 13.59
CA THR A 33 -6.03 -12.13 12.70
C THR A 33 -6.97 -11.25 11.90
N VAL A 34 -7.16 -10.00 12.33
CA VAL A 34 -8.06 -9.03 11.70
C VAL A 34 -7.37 -8.36 10.51
N ASP A 35 -7.94 -8.53 9.33
CA ASP A 35 -7.43 -7.97 8.09
C ASP A 35 -8.38 -6.90 7.50
N MET A 36 -8.50 -5.78 8.21
CA MET A 36 -9.44 -4.71 7.82
C MET A 36 -8.88 -3.75 6.74
N CYS A 37 -7.56 -3.61 6.63
CA CYS A 37 -6.94 -2.62 5.76
C CYS A 37 -6.46 -3.18 4.41
N THR A 38 -6.48 -4.49 4.18
CA THR A 38 -5.91 -5.10 2.97
C THR A 38 -6.50 -4.58 1.67
N ASN A 39 -7.81 -4.30 1.61
CA ASN A 39 -8.40 -3.75 0.38
C ASN A 39 -7.94 -2.31 0.10
N LEU A 40 -7.76 -1.49 1.14
CA LEU A 40 -7.18 -0.14 1.01
C LEU A 40 -5.72 -0.23 0.61
N PHE A 41 -4.96 -1.13 1.26
CA PHE A 41 -3.57 -1.37 0.95
C PHE A 41 -3.35 -1.77 -0.50
N LYS A 42 -4.12 -2.74 -1.03
CA LYS A 42 -4.02 -3.17 -2.43
C LYS A 42 -4.23 -2.02 -3.42
N LYS A 43 -5.21 -1.15 -3.17
CA LYS A 43 -5.48 0.03 -4.02
C LYS A 43 -4.34 1.04 -3.95
N TYR A 44 -3.90 1.37 -2.74
CA TYR A 44 -2.79 2.29 -2.52
C TYR A 44 -1.48 1.75 -3.12
N GLN A 45 -1.14 0.49 -2.87
CA GLN A 45 0.03 -0.20 -3.39
C GLN A 45 0.05 -0.21 -4.92
N ALA A 46 -1.09 -0.49 -5.58
CA ALA A 46 -1.17 -0.42 -7.03
C ALA A 46 -0.85 0.98 -7.55
N CYS A 47 -1.39 2.04 -6.93
CA CYS A 47 -1.09 3.42 -7.30
C CYS A 47 0.40 3.76 -7.14
N ILE A 48 1.01 3.36 -6.03
CA ILE A 48 2.43 3.59 -5.75
C ILE A 48 3.34 2.86 -6.75
N LYS A 49 3.00 1.61 -7.12
CA LYS A 49 3.75 0.85 -8.12
C LYS A 49 3.78 1.52 -9.49
N GLU A 50 2.67 2.14 -9.92
CA GLU A 50 2.64 2.93 -11.15
C GLU A 50 3.52 4.18 -11.02
N ALA A 51 3.37 4.93 -9.92
CA ALA A 51 4.15 6.15 -9.70
C ALA A 51 5.67 5.87 -9.65
N ILE A 52 6.10 4.79 -9.00
CA ILE A 52 7.52 4.38 -8.96
C ILE A 52 8.08 4.16 -10.36
N ARG A 53 7.31 3.50 -11.25
CA ARG A 53 7.70 3.27 -12.64
C ARG A 53 7.81 4.58 -13.42
N GLU A 54 6.85 5.48 -13.25
CA GLU A 54 6.85 6.81 -13.89
C GLU A 54 8.05 7.66 -13.45
N HIS A 55 8.37 7.63 -12.15
CA HIS A 55 9.50 8.36 -11.57
C HIS A 55 10.86 7.68 -11.78
N LYS A 56 10.90 6.51 -12.45
CA LYS A 56 12.13 5.72 -12.70
C LYS A 56 12.91 5.41 -11.43
N ILE A 57 12.21 5.16 -10.32
CA ILE A 57 12.84 4.79 -9.06
C ILE A 57 13.15 3.29 -9.12
N THR A 58 14.42 2.93 -9.01
CA THR A 58 14.85 1.52 -9.01
C THR A 58 14.45 0.87 -7.68
N LEU A 59 13.54 -0.09 -7.75
CA LEU A 59 13.13 -0.94 -6.64
C LEU A 59 13.19 -2.39 -7.11
N TRP A 60 14.29 -3.07 -6.81
CA TRP A 60 14.58 -4.44 -7.27
C TRP A 60 13.49 -5.44 -6.88
N GLU A 61 12.79 -5.20 -5.77
CA GLU A 61 11.67 -6.04 -5.31
C GLU A 61 10.46 -6.00 -6.25
N LEU A 62 10.23 -4.89 -6.96
CA LEU A 62 9.12 -4.76 -7.90
C LEU A 62 9.43 -5.39 -9.26
N GLU A 63 10.72 -5.42 -9.64
CA GLU A 63 11.19 -6.03 -10.89
C GLU A 63 11.09 -7.56 -10.84
N ASN A 64 11.17 -8.14 -9.63
CA ASN A 64 11.09 -9.57 -9.39
C ASN A 64 9.66 -10.07 -9.09
N GLU A 65 8.64 -9.21 -9.13
CA GLU A 65 7.25 -9.69 -9.03
C GLU A 65 6.88 -10.49 -10.30
N PRO A 66 6.35 -11.73 -10.16
CA PRO A 66 5.86 -12.47 -11.30
C PRO A 66 4.69 -11.68 -11.91
N THR A 67 4.94 -11.08 -13.08
CA THR A 67 3.88 -10.47 -13.88
C THR A 67 2.84 -11.55 -14.16
N THR A 68 1.71 -11.51 -13.46
CA THR A 68 0.53 -12.27 -13.87
C THR A 68 0.15 -11.73 -15.24
N LYS A 69 0.64 -12.40 -16.29
CA LYS A 69 0.21 -12.21 -17.66
C LYS A 69 -1.31 -12.35 -17.67
N LYS A 70 -1.99 -11.21 -17.81
CA LYS A 70 -3.40 -11.18 -18.18
C LYS A 70 -3.42 -11.56 -19.65
N ASN A 71 -3.71 -12.84 -19.92
CA ASN A 71 -4.08 -13.31 -21.26
C ASN A 71 -5.34 -12.59 -21.73
#